data_AF-A0A317YS57-F1
#
_entry.id   AF-A0A317YS57-F1
#
_cell.length_a   1.000
_cell.length_b   1.000
_cell.length_c   1.000
_cell.angle_alpha   90.00
_cell.angle_beta   90.00
_cell.angle_gamma   90.00
#
_symmetry.space_group_name_H-M   'P 1'
#
loop_
_entity.id
_entity.type
_entity.pdbx_description
1 polymer ?
#
loop_
_entity_poly.entity_id
_entity_poly.type
_entity_poly.pdbx_seq_one_letter_code
_entity_poly.pdbx_strand_id
1 'polypeptide(L)'
;MEIVHFSKFNPSGNMTVLVDSQHDPSQYRHIAQQLMKSSHVGCEQVGFIVDDEGELPHQLVMSGQEFCGNGTLSFIRYLKDRNLLTTSSFKLKVSGMDTPVHCAIHETPQQFETTLPQPEKILERQYKIDDVLFEGLEIQYDTYQHFVFPITVWSEKLASSIESFVRAEEWPEHLTAVGVMLYDTLHQRLYPLIYVPQIDSIIWEQSCGSGTGSVGVYEAYQNQLEHLEKEIVQPGGPLTVIVDHNDEGYQVAIKGNVSTVATGLAYIE
;
A
#
# COMPACT_ATOMS: atom_id res chain seq x y z
N MET A 1 -11.92 25.90 13.36
CA MET A 1 -11.76 26.06 11.91
C MET A 1 -10.30 26.27 11.59
N GLU A 2 -9.64 25.16 11.35
CA GLU A 2 -8.23 25.06 10.97
C GLU A 2 -8.13 24.94 9.44
N ILE A 3 -7.08 25.52 8.86
CA ILE A 3 -6.84 25.48 7.41
C ILE A 3 -5.72 24.48 7.14
N VAL A 4 -6.00 23.52 6.26
CA VAL A 4 -5.07 22.47 5.87
C VAL A 4 -4.73 22.63 4.39
N HIS A 5 -3.46 22.81 4.06
CA HIS A 5 -2.99 22.79 2.68
C HIS A 5 -2.73 21.33 2.27
N PHE A 6 -3.23 20.94 1.11
CA PHE A 6 -3.14 19.57 0.65
C PHE A 6 -3.01 19.46 -0.86
N SER A 7 -2.41 18.34 -1.30
CA SER A 7 -2.48 17.82 -2.65
C SER A 7 -3.12 16.43 -2.64
N LYS A 8 -4.05 16.18 -3.57
CA LYS A 8 -4.73 14.90 -3.77
C LYS A 8 -4.17 14.21 -5.01
N PHE A 9 -3.88 12.94 -4.87
CA PHE A 9 -3.25 12.10 -5.89
C PHE A 9 -4.10 10.87 -6.17
N ASN A 10 -3.88 10.30 -7.34
CA ASN A 10 -4.45 9.04 -7.77
C ASN A 10 -3.31 8.08 -8.17
N PRO A 11 -2.77 7.30 -7.20
CA PRO A 11 -1.93 6.13 -7.44
C PRO A 11 -2.82 4.90 -7.73
N SER A 12 -3.07 4.62 -9.02
CA SER A 12 -3.82 3.43 -9.46
C SER A 12 -5.17 3.24 -8.76
N GLY A 13 -5.92 4.32 -8.55
CA GLY A 13 -7.26 4.36 -7.98
C GLY A 13 -7.33 4.50 -6.47
N ASN A 14 -6.24 4.26 -5.72
CA ASN A 14 -6.19 4.42 -4.27
C ASN A 14 -5.98 5.89 -3.89
N MET A 15 -7.07 6.67 -3.90
CA MET A 15 -7.01 8.13 -3.76
C MET A 15 -6.29 8.55 -2.48
N THR A 16 -5.17 9.24 -2.63
CA THR A 16 -4.27 9.59 -1.53
C THR A 16 -4.18 11.11 -1.38
N VAL A 17 -4.27 11.62 -0.15
CA VAL A 17 -4.05 13.04 0.15
C VAL A 17 -2.74 13.21 0.91
N LEU A 18 -1.91 14.16 0.46
CA LEU A 18 -0.73 14.60 1.19
C LEU A 18 -0.95 16.01 1.71
N VAL A 19 -0.73 16.20 3.01
CA VAL A 19 -0.82 17.47 3.71
C VAL A 19 0.58 18.08 3.84
N ASP A 20 0.77 19.29 3.32
CA ASP A 20 2.04 20.02 3.36
C ASP A 20 2.02 21.28 4.26
N SER A 21 0.84 21.64 4.79
CA SER A 21 0.77 22.54 5.96
C SER A 21 1.25 21.83 7.23
N GLN A 22 2.00 22.52 8.08
CA GLN A 22 2.57 21.96 9.32
C GLN A 22 1.54 21.94 10.45
N HIS A 23 1.45 20.80 11.14
CA HIS A 23 0.51 20.54 12.23
C HIS A 23 1.18 19.73 13.35
N ASP A 24 0.63 19.78 14.56
CA ASP A 24 1.09 18.92 15.65
C ASP A 24 0.79 17.44 15.33
N PRO A 25 1.76 16.52 15.48
CA PRO A 25 1.54 15.08 15.22
C PRO A 25 0.33 14.48 15.94
N SER A 26 -0.03 15.02 17.12
CA SER A 26 -1.22 14.60 17.86
C SER A 26 -2.53 14.88 17.11
N GLN A 27 -2.54 15.81 16.16
CA GLN A 27 -3.70 16.17 15.34
C GLN A 27 -3.83 15.35 14.04
N TYR A 28 -2.78 14.63 13.62
CA TYR A 28 -2.75 13.96 12.31
C TYR A 28 -3.93 13.03 12.09
N ARG A 29 -4.27 12.22 13.10
CA ARG A 29 -5.42 11.32 13.06
C ARG A 29 -6.75 12.08 12.89
N HIS A 30 -6.95 13.18 13.62
CA HIS A 30 -8.18 13.99 13.54
C HIS A 30 -8.32 14.65 12.18
N ILE A 31 -7.24 15.27 11.69
CA ILE A 31 -7.18 15.91 10.37
C ILE A 31 -7.49 14.86 9.27
N ALA A 32 -6.81 13.73 9.31
CA ALA A 32 -6.98 12.65 8.34
C ALA A 32 -8.43 12.12 8.33
N GLN A 33 -9.00 11.88 9.51
CA GLN A 33 -10.40 11.44 9.63
C GLN A 33 -11.40 12.44 9.01
N GLN A 34 -11.15 13.74 9.10
CA GLN A 34 -12.00 14.73 8.43
C GLN A 34 -11.81 14.71 6.92
N LEU A 35 -10.56 14.70 6.44
CA LEU A 35 -10.24 14.71 4.99
C LEU A 35 -10.72 13.44 4.27
N MET A 36 -10.71 12.28 4.93
CA MET A 36 -11.16 11.02 4.34
C MET A 36 -12.69 10.92 4.18
N LYS A 37 -13.49 11.73 4.88
CA LYS A 37 -14.96 11.70 4.75
C LYS A 37 -15.36 11.97 3.30
N SER A 38 -16.30 11.16 2.79
CA SER A 38 -16.88 11.34 1.46
C SER A 38 -17.60 12.69 1.28
N SER A 39 -18.06 13.29 2.37
CA SER A 39 -18.64 14.64 2.42
C SER A 39 -17.60 15.77 2.51
N HIS A 40 -16.30 15.46 2.48
CA HIS A 40 -15.19 16.40 2.54
C HIS A 40 -14.28 16.21 1.30
N VAL A 41 -12.96 16.28 1.44
CA VAL A 41 -12.01 16.05 0.33
C VAL A 41 -12.17 14.64 -0.27
N GLY A 42 -12.50 13.65 0.57
CA GLY A 42 -12.83 12.27 0.20
C GLY A 42 -11.65 11.50 -0.38
N CYS A 43 -10.98 10.68 0.42
CA CYS A 43 -9.82 9.90 0.01
C CYS A 43 -9.75 8.59 0.82
N GLU A 44 -8.91 7.66 0.37
CA GLU A 44 -8.66 6.40 1.08
C GLU A 44 -7.57 6.56 2.13
N GLN A 45 -6.56 7.41 1.87
CA GLN A 45 -5.38 7.54 2.72
C GLN A 45 -4.93 9.00 2.83
N VAL A 46 -4.34 9.34 3.98
CA VAL A 46 -3.77 10.66 4.27
C VAL A 46 -2.36 10.51 4.84
N GLY A 47 -1.42 11.23 4.24
CA GLY A 47 -0.05 11.40 4.75
C GLY A 47 0.29 12.87 4.98
N PHE A 48 1.22 13.11 5.89
CA PHE A 48 1.72 14.43 6.27
C PHE A 48 3.17 14.56 5.84
N ILE A 49 3.50 15.67 5.19
CA ILE A 49 4.86 15.97 4.76
C ILE A 49 5.52 16.78 5.88
N VAL A 50 6.54 16.17 6.48
CA VAL A 50 7.34 16.78 7.53
C VAL A 50 8.68 17.15 6.93
N ASP A 51 9.03 18.43 7.05
CA ASP A 51 10.34 18.92 6.63
C ASP A 51 11.32 18.84 7.80
N ASP A 52 12.55 18.42 7.52
CA ASP A 52 13.61 18.25 8.52
C ASP A 52 14.94 18.86 8.01
N GLU A 53 15.84 19.19 8.95
CA GLU A 53 17.19 19.63 8.62
C GLU A 53 18.10 18.41 8.39
N GLY A 54 18.46 18.12 7.14
CA GLY A 54 19.38 17.02 6.85
C GLY A 54 19.46 16.61 5.39
N GLU A 55 20.13 15.47 5.14
CA GLU A 55 20.31 14.92 3.78
C GLU A 55 18.99 14.42 3.16
N LEU A 56 18.01 14.03 4.00
CA LEU A 56 16.67 13.64 3.60
C LEU A 56 15.66 14.65 4.17
N PRO A 57 15.53 15.84 3.55
CA PRO A 57 14.84 16.98 4.15
C PRO A 57 13.31 16.84 4.11
N HIS A 58 12.78 15.83 3.41
CA HIS A 58 11.34 15.61 3.30
C HIS A 58 11.01 14.19 3.75
N GLN A 59 10.11 14.08 4.73
CA GLN A 59 9.61 12.84 5.28
C GLN A 59 8.10 12.73 5.06
N LEU A 60 7.64 11.51 4.78
CA LEU A 60 6.22 11.17 4.77
C LEU A 60 5.83 10.49 6.08
N VAL A 61 4.79 11.01 6.74
CA VAL A 61 4.19 10.41 7.92
C VAL A 61 2.73 10.09 7.63
N MET A 62 2.40 8.80 7.49
CA MET A 62 1.02 8.35 7.29
C MET A 62 0.20 8.55 8.56
N SER A 63 -1.08 8.86 8.41
CA SER A 63 -1.96 9.14 9.57
C SER A 63 -2.13 7.97 10.56
N GLY A 64 -1.87 6.73 10.14
CA GLY A 64 -1.86 5.54 10.98
C GLY A 64 -0.46 5.11 11.44
N GLN A 65 0.58 5.92 11.15
CA GLN A 65 1.99 5.65 11.46
C GLN A 65 2.60 4.43 10.75
N GLU A 66 1.89 3.86 9.79
CA GLU A 66 2.28 2.72 8.97
C GLU A 66 3.12 3.11 7.76
N PHE A 67 3.74 2.13 7.12
CA PHE A 67 4.29 2.30 5.78
C PHE A 67 3.19 2.14 4.74
N CYS A 68 3.15 3.05 3.77
CA CYS A 68 2.25 2.93 2.63
C CYS A 68 2.98 3.11 1.30
N GLY A 69 2.93 2.09 0.45
CA GLY A 69 3.48 2.13 -0.90
C GLY A 69 2.82 3.20 -1.78
N ASN A 70 1.49 3.23 -1.84
CA ASN A 70 0.74 4.23 -2.64
C ASN A 70 0.95 5.67 -2.14
N GLY A 71 1.02 5.84 -0.81
CA GLY A 71 1.41 7.08 -0.15
C GLY A 71 2.79 7.55 -0.59
N THR A 72 3.76 6.62 -0.59
CA THR A 72 5.14 6.91 -1.01
C THR A 72 5.23 7.25 -2.50
N LEU A 73 4.54 6.51 -3.39
CA LEU A 73 4.46 6.85 -4.81
C LEU A 73 3.87 8.25 -5.03
N SER A 74 2.81 8.59 -4.28
CA SER A 74 2.21 9.93 -4.29
C SER A 74 3.16 11.01 -3.78
N PHE A 75 3.99 10.68 -2.81
CA PHE A 75 4.98 11.61 -2.27
C PHE A 75 6.13 11.85 -3.23
N ILE A 76 6.61 10.82 -3.92
CA ILE A 76 7.58 11.01 -5.01
C ILE A 76 6.99 11.94 -6.07
N ARG A 77 5.73 11.73 -6.46
CA ARG A 77 5.03 12.60 -7.41
C ARG A 77 4.96 14.06 -6.91
N TYR A 78 4.60 14.26 -5.65
CA TYR A 78 4.58 15.57 -5.00
C TYR A 78 5.94 16.29 -5.09
N LEU A 79 7.03 15.58 -4.77
CA LEU A 79 8.38 16.13 -4.79
C LEU A 79 8.82 16.47 -6.22
N LYS A 80 8.51 15.60 -7.20
CA LYS A 80 8.79 15.84 -8.62
C LYS A 80 8.05 17.08 -9.14
N ASP A 81 6.74 17.20 -8.87
CA ASP A 81 5.91 18.33 -9.33
C ASP A 81 6.43 19.68 -8.80
N ARG A 82 7.12 19.68 -7.65
CA ARG A 82 7.70 20.87 -7.01
C ARG A 82 9.20 21.08 -7.30
N ASN A 83 9.80 20.25 -8.16
CA ASN A 83 11.24 20.26 -8.45
C ASN A 83 12.13 20.14 -7.20
N LEU A 84 11.70 19.34 -6.22
CA LEU A 84 12.42 19.10 -4.96
C LEU A 84 13.40 17.90 -5.03
N LEU A 85 13.49 17.26 -6.20
CA LEU A 85 14.37 16.12 -6.45
C LEU A 85 15.51 16.52 -7.38
N THR A 86 16.73 16.14 -7.03
CA THR A 86 17.94 16.40 -7.83
C THR A 86 18.36 15.22 -8.71
N THR A 87 17.89 14.02 -8.38
CA THR A 87 18.24 12.76 -9.05
C THR A 87 17.00 11.92 -9.29
N SER A 88 17.07 11.00 -10.25
CA SER A 88 15.99 10.04 -10.53
C SER A 88 15.99 8.84 -9.58
N SER A 89 17.06 8.63 -8.80
CA SER A 89 17.13 7.61 -7.73
C SER A 89 17.59 8.28 -6.45
N PHE A 90 16.88 8.01 -5.35
CA PHE A 90 17.06 8.67 -4.07
C PHE A 90 16.44 7.82 -2.96
N LYS A 91 16.53 8.28 -1.72
CA LYS A 91 15.92 7.65 -0.54
C LYS A 91 14.89 8.58 0.08
N LEU A 92 13.87 8.02 0.72
CA LEU A 92 12.87 8.79 1.48
C LEU A 92 12.68 8.19 2.86
N LYS A 93 12.47 9.06 3.85
CA LYS A 93 11.96 8.64 5.17
C LYS A 93 10.45 8.51 5.07
N VAL A 94 9.91 7.38 5.48
CA VAL A 94 8.47 7.10 5.52
C VAL A 94 8.14 6.45 6.85
N SER A 95 7.01 6.79 7.47
CA SER A 95 6.52 6.11 8.67
C SER A 95 6.42 4.59 8.47
N GLY A 96 6.53 3.83 9.56
CA GLY A 96 6.50 2.37 9.52
C GLY A 96 7.75 1.71 8.94
N MET A 97 8.80 2.47 8.62
CA MET A 97 10.10 1.95 8.17
C MET A 97 11.23 2.47 9.06
N ASP A 98 12.03 1.56 9.62
CA ASP A 98 13.19 1.92 10.44
C ASP A 98 14.34 2.54 9.63
N THR A 99 14.41 2.20 8.34
CA THR A 99 15.42 2.71 7.41
C THR A 99 14.77 3.40 6.22
N PRO A 100 15.41 4.45 5.65
CA PRO A 100 14.88 5.10 4.45
C PRO A 100 14.65 4.11 3.30
N VAL A 101 13.50 4.24 2.64
CA VAL A 101 13.15 3.40 1.50
C VAL A 101 13.83 3.91 0.23
N HIS A 102 14.17 2.99 -0.66
CA HIS A 102 14.74 3.32 -1.96
C HIS A 102 13.61 3.69 -2.93
N CYS A 103 13.80 4.78 -3.66
CA CYS A 103 12.82 5.29 -4.60
C CYS A 103 13.48 5.62 -5.94
N ALA A 104 12.68 5.55 -7.01
CA ALA A 104 13.11 5.97 -8.33
C ALA A 104 11.99 6.63 -9.14
N ILE A 105 12.40 7.42 -10.15
CA ILE A 105 11.55 7.99 -11.18
C ILE A 105 12.03 7.45 -12.53
N HIS A 106 11.10 6.83 -13.25
CA HIS A 106 11.27 6.42 -14.64
C HIS A 106 10.58 7.46 -15.50
N GLU A 107 11.21 7.95 -16.58
CA GLU A 107 10.65 9.04 -17.39
C GLU A 107 9.81 8.55 -18.59
N THR A 108 10.05 7.33 -19.09
CA THR A 108 9.41 6.81 -20.32
C THR A 108 9.01 5.33 -20.19
N PRO A 109 7.72 5.01 -19.94
CA PRO A 109 6.67 5.93 -19.48
C PRO A 109 6.98 6.49 -18.09
N GLN A 110 6.34 7.61 -17.72
CA GLN A 110 6.57 8.20 -16.41
C GLN A 110 5.98 7.32 -15.30
N GLN A 111 6.85 6.69 -14.50
CA GLN A 111 6.48 5.85 -13.38
C GLN A 111 7.28 6.21 -12.14
N PHE A 112 6.67 6.00 -10.98
CA PHE A 112 7.30 6.18 -9.69
C PHE A 112 7.51 4.81 -9.05
N GLU A 113 8.67 4.62 -8.42
CA GLU A 113 9.06 3.36 -7.80
C GLU A 113 9.38 3.55 -6.32
N THR A 114 8.99 2.59 -5.50
CA THR A 114 9.46 2.46 -4.12
C THR A 114 9.67 1.01 -3.74
N THR A 115 10.69 0.74 -2.93
CA THR A 115 10.84 -0.56 -2.25
C THR A 115 9.75 -0.75 -1.19
N LEU A 116 9.37 -2.00 -0.96
CA LEU A 116 8.44 -2.45 0.07
C LEU A 116 9.17 -3.18 1.21
N PRO A 117 8.53 -3.36 2.38
CA PRO A 117 9.03 -4.24 3.43
C PRO A 117 9.31 -5.65 2.90
N GLN A 118 10.40 -6.25 3.38
CA GLN A 118 10.74 -7.63 3.02
C GLN A 118 9.87 -8.62 3.80
N PRO A 119 9.42 -9.72 3.19
CA PRO A 119 8.79 -10.82 3.92
C PRO A 119 9.74 -11.43 4.94
N GLU A 120 9.28 -11.58 6.19
CA GLU A 120 10.03 -12.28 7.23
C GLU A 120 9.88 -13.80 7.12
N LYS A 121 8.70 -14.24 6.69
CA LYS A 121 8.37 -15.65 6.59
C LYS A 121 7.32 -15.90 5.52
N ILE A 122 7.50 -16.99 4.78
CA ILE A 122 6.56 -17.47 3.77
C ILE A 122 6.19 -18.91 4.11
N LEU A 123 4.90 -19.20 4.16
CA LEU A 123 4.35 -20.52 4.48
C LEU A 123 3.30 -20.91 3.46
N GLU A 124 3.42 -22.11 2.90
CA GLU A 124 2.32 -22.74 2.18
C GLU A 124 1.22 -23.14 3.17
N ARG A 125 -0.01 -22.72 2.88
CA ARG A 125 -1.15 -22.98 3.75
C ARG A 125 -2.36 -23.41 2.96
N GLN A 126 -3.18 -24.19 3.65
CA GLN A 126 -4.50 -24.57 3.19
C GLN A 126 -5.53 -24.12 4.22
N TYR A 127 -6.52 -23.35 3.77
CA TYR A 127 -7.62 -22.88 4.58
C TYR A 127 -8.94 -23.41 4.02
N LYS A 128 -9.77 -23.99 4.88
CA LYS A 128 -11.13 -24.33 4.51
C LYS A 128 -12.04 -23.16 4.86
N ILE A 129 -12.48 -22.43 3.84
CA ILE A 129 -13.41 -21.30 3.99
C ILE A 129 -14.73 -21.72 3.38
N ASP A 130 -15.78 -21.76 4.20
CA ASP A 130 -17.01 -22.49 3.93
C ASP A 130 -16.74 -23.96 3.55
N ASP A 131 -17.17 -24.38 2.35
CA ASP A 131 -16.93 -25.71 1.79
C ASP A 131 -15.84 -25.71 0.69
N VAL A 132 -15.08 -24.62 0.58
CA VAL A 132 -14.01 -24.46 -0.42
C VAL A 132 -12.64 -24.53 0.25
N LEU A 133 -11.73 -25.30 -0.34
CA LEU A 133 -10.33 -25.34 0.07
C LEU A 133 -9.56 -24.28 -0.70
N PHE A 134 -8.96 -23.33 0.02
CA PHE A 134 -8.02 -22.36 -0.50
C PHE A 134 -6.61 -22.83 -0.21
N GLU A 135 -5.81 -22.98 -1.25
CA GLU A 135 -4.38 -23.29 -1.15
C GLU A 135 -3.61 -22.05 -1.61
N GLY A 136 -2.68 -21.56 -0.81
CA GLY A 136 -1.95 -20.34 -1.12
C GLY A 136 -0.77 -20.10 -0.20
N LEU A 137 -0.27 -18.87 -0.21
CA LEU A 137 0.83 -18.45 0.66
C LEU A 137 0.34 -17.55 1.78
N GLU A 138 0.78 -17.87 2.99
CA GLU A 138 0.79 -16.97 4.14
C GLU A 138 2.16 -16.27 4.18
N ILE A 139 2.17 -14.95 4.06
CA ILE A 139 3.36 -14.11 4.01
C ILE A 139 3.33 -13.17 5.21
N GLN A 140 4.28 -13.35 6.12
CA GLN A 140 4.40 -12.58 7.36
C GLN A 140 5.41 -11.45 7.15
N TYR A 141 5.04 -10.27 7.62
CA TYR A 141 5.88 -9.08 7.73
C TYR A 141 5.88 -8.62 9.19
N ASP A 142 6.75 -7.67 9.53
CA ASP A 142 6.93 -7.18 10.91
C ASP A 142 5.61 -6.81 11.62
N THR A 143 4.77 -6.01 10.97
CA THR A 143 3.54 -5.46 11.59
C THR A 143 2.24 -5.91 10.93
N TYR A 144 2.30 -6.72 9.87
CA TYR A 144 1.13 -7.16 9.11
C TYR A 144 1.36 -8.51 8.44
N GLN A 145 0.28 -9.13 8.00
CA GLN A 145 0.33 -10.45 7.38
C GLN A 145 -0.59 -10.51 6.17
N HIS A 146 -0.11 -11.07 5.07
CA HIS A 146 -0.88 -11.26 3.86
C HIS A 146 -1.10 -12.73 3.53
N PHE A 147 -2.31 -13.05 3.08
CA PHE A 147 -2.70 -14.33 2.52
C PHE A 147 -2.90 -14.16 1.02
N VAL A 148 -2.04 -14.76 0.21
CA VAL A 148 -2.23 -14.77 -1.25
C VAL A 148 -2.97 -16.04 -1.63
N PHE A 149 -4.23 -15.87 -1.99
CA PHE A 149 -5.12 -16.95 -2.41
C PHE A 149 -5.39 -16.86 -3.91
N PRO A 150 -4.82 -17.78 -4.71
CA PRO A 150 -5.16 -17.88 -6.12
C PRO A 150 -6.65 -18.24 -6.28
N ILE A 151 -7.32 -17.52 -7.16
CA ILE A 151 -8.71 -17.77 -7.54
C ILE A 151 -8.84 -17.82 -9.05
N THR A 152 -9.94 -18.38 -9.54
CA THR A 152 -10.27 -18.39 -10.98
C THR A 152 -11.41 -17.43 -11.31
N VAL A 153 -12.26 -17.10 -10.34
CA VAL A 153 -13.42 -16.23 -10.53
C VAL A 153 -13.68 -15.43 -9.25
N TRP A 154 -13.81 -14.11 -9.40
CA TRP A 154 -14.31 -13.22 -8.35
C TRP A 154 -15.84 -13.30 -8.24
N SER A 155 -16.37 -13.23 -7.02
CA SER A 155 -17.82 -13.06 -6.79
C SER A 155 -18.11 -12.39 -5.44
N GLU A 156 -19.26 -11.72 -5.34
CA GLU A 156 -19.74 -11.13 -4.08
C GLU A 156 -19.91 -12.18 -2.96
N LYS A 157 -20.28 -13.42 -3.33
CA LYS A 157 -20.37 -14.52 -2.38
C LYS A 157 -18.99 -14.84 -1.80
N LEU A 158 -17.98 -14.97 -2.67
CA LEU A 158 -16.60 -15.20 -2.25
C LEU A 158 -16.11 -14.06 -1.33
N ALA A 159 -16.36 -12.81 -1.71
CA ALA A 159 -16.03 -11.65 -0.89
C ALA A 159 -16.63 -11.78 0.52
N SER A 160 -17.94 -12.05 0.61
CA SER A 160 -18.65 -12.25 1.88
C SER A 160 -18.07 -13.40 2.72
N SER A 161 -17.65 -14.50 2.08
CA SER A 161 -17.01 -15.63 2.75
C SER A 161 -15.64 -15.26 3.33
N ILE A 162 -14.83 -14.51 2.59
CA ILE A 162 -13.53 -14.00 3.08
C ILE A 162 -13.72 -13.02 4.23
N GLU A 163 -14.69 -12.10 4.14
CA GLU A 163 -15.00 -11.17 5.22
C GLU A 163 -15.40 -11.91 6.51
N SER A 164 -16.18 -12.97 6.38
CA SER A 164 -16.59 -13.81 7.50
C SER A 164 -15.40 -14.58 8.09
N PHE A 165 -14.52 -15.09 7.23
CA PHE A 165 -13.29 -15.78 7.64
C PHE A 165 -12.38 -14.87 8.47
N VAL A 166 -12.03 -13.68 7.96
CA VAL A 166 -11.11 -12.79 8.69
C VAL A 166 -11.69 -12.29 10.02
N ARG A 167 -13.02 -12.21 10.16
CA ARG A 167 -13.68 -11.84 11.42
C ARG A 167 -13.74 -13.01 12.42
N ALA A 168 -13.75 -14.25 11.95
CA ALA A 168 -13.89 -15.44 12.78
C ALA A 168 -12.56 -15.93 13.34
N GLU A 169 -11.45 -15.68 12.63
CA GLU A 169 -10.11 -16.05 13.07
C GLU A 169 -9.60 -15.17 14.20
N GLU A 170 -8.82 -15.78 15.10
CA GLU A 170 -8.09 -15.05 16.16
C GLU A 170 -6.72 -14.62 15.63
N TRP A 171 -6.53 -13.31 15.48
CA TRP A 171 -5.28 -12.75 14.98
C TRP A 171 -4.33 -12.39 16.14
N PRO A 172 -3.01 -12.59 15.97
CA PRO A 172 -2.03 -12.11 16.93
C PRO A 172 -2.16 -10.61 17.21
N GLU A 173 -2.09 -10.20 18.48
CA GLU A 173 -2.31 -8.81 18.91
C GLU A 173 -1.34 -7.79 18.28
N HIS A 174 -0.15 -8.23 17.85
CA HIS A 174 0.85 -7.37 17.23
C HIS A 174 0.52 -7.01 15.77
N LEU A 175 -0.38 -7.75 15.10
CA LEU A 175 -0.76 -7.45 13.73
C LEU A 175 -1.63 -6.21 13.67
N THR A 176 -1.11 -5.18 12.99
CA THR A 176 -1.84 -3.95 12.70
C THR A 176 -2.83 -4.11 11.56
N ALA A 177 -2.53 -5.02 10.62
CA ALA A 177 -3.38 -5.35 9.50
C ALA A 177 -3.22 -6.81 9.07
N VAL A 178 -4.30 -7.38 8.54
CA VAL A 178 -4.35 -8.69 7.91
C VAL A 178 -4.92 -8.52 6.52
N GLY A 179 -4.16 -8.87 5.49
CA GLY A 179 -4.58 -8.76 4.10
C GLY A 179 -4.94 -10.12 3.52
N VAL A 180 -6.07 -10.20 2.82
CA VAL A 180 -6.39 -11.35 1.95
C VAL A 180 -6.35 -10.88 0.50
N MET A 181 -5.34 -11.37 -0.22
CA MET A 181 -5.05 -11.06 -1.60
C MET A 181 -5.67 -12.15 -2.48
N LEU A 182 -6.92 -11.95 -2.88
CA LEU A 182 -7.59 -12.84 -3.83
C LEU A 182 -7.05 -12.55 -5.24
N TYR A 183 -6.23 -13.46 -5.75
CA TYR A 183 -5.50 -13.25 -6.99
C TYR A 183 -6.06 -14.13 -8.13
N ASP A 184 -6.77 -13.50 -9.06
CA ASP A 184 -7.19 -14.12 -10.31
C ASP A 184 -5.97 -14.34 -11.20
N THR A 185 -5.48 -15.57 -11.20
CA THR A 185 -4.24 -15.94 -11.91
C THR A 185 -4.40 -15.94 -13.42
N LEU A 186 -5.63 -16.09 -13.93
CA LEU A 186 -5.92 -16.10 -15.37
C LEU A 186 -5.84 -14.67 -15.93
N HIS A 187 -6.41 -13.71 -15.21
CA HIS A 187 -6.46 -12.31 -15.63
C HIS A 187 -5.41 -11.42 -14.97
N GLN A 188 -4.53 -12.02 -14.15
CA GLN A 188 -3.50 -11.33 -13.37
C GLN A 188 -4.07 -10.19 -12.54
N ARG A 189 -5.24 -10.44 -11.93
CA ARG A 189 -6.02 -9.42 -11.25
C ARG A 189 -6.13 -9.70 -9.76
N LEU A 190 -5.68 -8.75 -8.96
CA LEU A 190 -5.75 -8.77 -7.51
C LEU A 190 -7.01 -8.06 -7.02
N TYR A 191 -7.72 -8.70 -6.10
CA TYR A 191 -8.79 -8.13 -5.30
C TYR A 191 -8.33 -8.13 -3.83
N PRO A 192 -7.79 -7.01 -3.33
CA PRO A 192 -7.22 -6.94 -2.00
C PRO A 192 -8.29 -6.60 -0.96
N LEU A 193 -8.43 -7.47 0.05
CA LEU A 193 -9.13 -7.16 1.29
C LEU A 193 -8.09 -6.86 2.36
N ILE A 194 -8.28 -5.77 3.11
CA ILE A 194 -7.52 -5.44 4.31
C ILE A 194 -8.48 -5.47 5.51
N TYR A 195 -8.12 -6.25 6.52
CA TYR A 195 -8.77 -6.30 7.82
C TYR A 195 -7.88 -5.64 8.87
N VAL A 196 -8.44 -4.75 9.67
CA VAL A 196 -7.75 -4.09 10.79
C VAL A 196 -8.38 -4.60 12.09
N PRO A 197 -7.77 -5.60 12.76
CA PRO A 197 -8.38 -6.29 13.90
C PRO A 197 -8.78 -5.35 15.05
N GLN A 198 -7.93 -4.35 15.36
CA GLN A 198 -8.12 -3.45 16.49
C GLN A 198 -9.41 -2.62 16.45
N ILE A 199 -9.95 -2.38 15.24
CA ILE A 199 -11.16 -1.58 15.03
C ILE A 199 -12.25 -2.34 14.26
N ASP A 200 -12.05 -3.65 14.08
CA ASP A 200 -12.96 -4.54 13.36
C ASP A 200 -13.42 -4.00 11.99
N SER A 201 -12.46 -3.41 11.26
CA SER A 201 -12.71 -2.74 9.98
C SER A 201 -12.24 -3.60 8.83
N ILE A 202 -13.09 -3.75 7.82
CA ILE A 202 -12.79 -4.40 6.54
C ILE A 202 -12.83 -3.36 5.45
N ILE A 203 -11.82 -3.40 4.58
CA ILE A 203 -11.69 -2.50 3.43
C ILE A 203 -11.33 -3.35 2.21
N TRP A 204 -12.15 -3.27 1.17
CA TRP A 204 -11.77 -3.72 -0.17
C TRP A 204 -11.09 -2.56 -0.88
N GLU A 205 -9.76 -2.59 -0.96
CA GLU A 205 -9.01 -1.47 -1.52
C GLU A 205 -9.12 -1.43 -3.05
N GLN A 206 -9.12 -0.22 -3.62
CA GLN A 206 -9.06 -0.06 -5.07
C GLN A 206 -7.69 -0.47 -5.62
N SER A 207 -6.63 -0.23 -4.86
CA SER A 207 -5.27 -0.67 -5.16
C SER A 207 -4.47 -0.79 -3.87
N CYS A 208 -3.74 -1.88 -3.72
CA CYS A 208 -2.93 -2.21 -2.55
C CYS A 208 -1.47 -2.40 -2.96
N GLY A 209 -0.59 -1.48 -2.56
CA GLY A 209 0.83 -1.54 -2.86
C GLY A 209 1.52 -2.75 -2.21
N SER A 210 1.30 -2.95 -0.91
CA SER A 210 1.84 -4.11 -0.17
C SER A 210 1.26 -5.43 -0.69
N GLY A 211 -0.04 -5.46 -1.02
CA GLY A 211 -0.71 -6.61 -1.62
C GLY A 211 -0.13 -6.99 -2.99
N THR A 212 0.18 -6.00 -3.83
CA THR A 212 0.88 -6.20 -5.11
C THR A 212 2.27 -6.81 -4.89
N GLY A 213 3.00 -6.33 -3.88
CA GLY A 213 4.27 -6.93 -3.45
C GLY A 213 4.14 -8.41 -3.07
N SER A 214 3.15 -8.75 -2.24
CA SER A 214 2.88 -10.13 -1.82
C SER A 214 2.50 -11.04 -2.99
N VAL A 215 1.69 -10.55 -3.94
CA VAL A 215 1.38 -11.30 -5.17
C VAL A 215 2.63 -11.53 -6.02
N GLY A 216 3.53 -10.55 -6.11
CA GLY A 216 4.82 -10.74 -6.78
C GLY A 216 5.67 -11.83 -6.11
N VAL A 217 5.75 -11.81 -4.78
CA VAL A 217 6.45 -12.85 -4.01
C VAL A 217 5.82 -14.22 -4.26
N TYR A 218 4.49 -14.31 -4.27
CA TYR A 218 3.77 -15.53 -4.60
C TYR A 218 4.11 -16.06 -6.00
N GLU A 219 4.09 -15.20 -7.01
CA GLU A 219 4.42 -15.57 -8.39
C GLU A 219 5.88 -16.03 -8.52
N ALA A 220 6.83 -15.31 -7.91
CA ALA A 220 8.23 -15.70 -7.91
C ALA A 220 8.46 -17.02 -7.19
N TYR A 221 7.81 -17.24 -6.03
CA TYR A 221 7.87 -18.47 -5.24
C TYR A 221 7.32 -19.67 -6.03
N GLN A 222 6.10 -19.57 -6.55
CA GLN A 222 5.43 -20.69 -7.25
C GLN A 222 6.18 -21.11 -8.51
N ASN A 223 6.80 -20.16 -9.22
CA ASN A 223 7.52 -20.42 -10.46
C ASN A 223 9.04 -20.59 -10.27
N GLN A 224 9.53 -20.54 -9.03
CA GLN A 224 10.96 -20.65 -8.69
C GLN A 224 11.84 -19.64 -9.45
N LEU A 225 11.39 -18.38 -9.50
CA LEU A 225 12.07 -17.30 -10.20
C LEU A 225 12.99 -16.52 -9.25
N GLU A 226 14.22 -16.26 -9.69
CA GLU A 226 15.15 -15.34 -9.02
C GLU A 226 14.79 -13.87 -9.29
N HIS A 227 14.17 -13.58 -10.43
CA HIS A 227 13.73 -12.23 -10.79
C HIS A 227 12.34 -12.27 -11.44
N LEU A 228 11.48 -11.35 -11.05
CA LEU A 228 10.15 -11.15 -11.62
C LEU A 228 9.87 -9.65 -11.73
N GLU A 229 9.50 -9.20 -12.93
CA GLU A 229 8.83 -7.92 -13.14
C GLU A 229 7.48 -8.17 -13.80
N LYS A 230 6.39 -7.80 -13.13
CA LYS A 230 5.04 -8.13 -13.60
C LYS A 230 4.02 -7.05 -13.27
N GLU A 231 3.15 -6.75 -14.21
CA GLU A 231 1.99 -5.88 -13.97
C GLU A 231 0.86 -6.69 -13.31
N ILE A 232 0.34 -6.17 -12.20
CA ILE A 232 -0.78 -6.74 -11.45
C ILE A 232 -1.96 -5.77 -11.54
N VAL A 233 -3.04 -6.22 -12.18
CA VAL A 233 -4.25 -5.43 -12.37
C VAL A 233 -5.05 -5.41 -11.07
N GLN A 234 -5.63 -4.26 -10.71
CA GLN A 234 -6.49 -4.11 -9.52
C GLN A 234 -7.75 -3.32 -9.89
N PRO A 235 -8.78 -3.24 -9.01
CA PRO A 235 -10.01 -2.49 -9.30
C PRO A 235 -9.76 -1.04 -9.75
N GLY A 236 -8.81 -0.34 -9.10
CA GLY A 236 -8.49 1.06 -9.34
C GLY A 236 -7.48 1.31 -10.46
N GLY A 237 -6.66 0.31 -10.81
CA GLY A 237 -5.63 0.41 -11.82
C GLY A 237 -4.45 -0.53 -11.55
N PRO A 238 -3.56 -0.74 -12.53
CA PRO A 238 -2.44 -1.64 -12.38
C PRO A 238 -1.32 -1.05 -11.52
N LEU A 239 -0.57 -1.91 -10.85
CA LEU A 239 0.76 -1.64 -10.31
C LEU A 239 1.71 -2.69 -10.86
N THR A 240 2.94 -2.30 -11.17
CA THR A 240 4.01 -3.25 -11.52
C THR A 240 4.74 -3.65 -10.25
N VAL A 241 4.92 -4.94 -10.01
CA VAL A 241 5.79 -5.45 -8.96
C VAL A 241 7.13 -5.85 -9.57
N ILE A 242 8.20 -5.56 -8.84
CA ILE A 242 9.54 -6.10 -9.09
C ILE A 242 9.92 -6.93 -7.87
N VAL A 243 10.37 -8.15 -8.10
CA VAL A 243 10.85 -9.07 -7.08
C VAL A 243 12.19 -9.62 -7.49
N ASP A 244 13.17 -9.47 -6.62
CA ASP A 244 14.47 -10.13 -6.71
C ASP A 244 14.62 -11.07 -5.51
N HIS A 245 14.92 -12.34 -5.76
CA HIS A 245 15.15 -13.35 -4.73
C HIS A 245 16.62 -13.79 -4.76
N ASN A 246 17.32 -13.55 -3.66
CA ASN A 246 18.73 -13.87 -3.50
C ASN A 246 19.00 -14.46 -2.10
N ASP A 247 20.27 -14.65 -1.74
CA ASP A 247 20.67 -15.23 -0.45
C ASP A 247 20.18 -14.43 0.77
N GLU A 248 19.84 -13.15 0.61
CA GLU A 248 19.27 -12.27 1.65
C GLU A 248 17.74 -12.34 1.72
N GLY A 249 17.09 -13.12 0.85
CA GLY A 249 15.64 -13.28 0.78
C GLY A 249 15.01 -12.50 -0.37
N TYR A 250 13.73 -12.16 -0.21
CA TYR A 250 12.94 -11.44 -1.23
C TYR A 250 13.09 -9.93 -1.07
N GLN A 251 13.65 -9.27 -2.08
CA GLN A 251 13.64 -7.83 -2.24
C GLN A 251 12.48 -7.45 -3.16
N VAL A 252 11.63 -6.53 -2.70
CA VAL A 252 10.36 -6.22 -3.39
C VAL A 252 10.26 -4.72 -3.60
N ALA A 253 9.86 -4.32 -4.81
CA ALA A 253 9.50 -2.95 -5.15
C ALA A 253 8.20 -2.91 -5.94
N ILE A 254 7.55 -1.75 -5.94
CA ILE A 254 6.40 -1.47 -6.79
C ILE A 254 6.64 -0.24 -7.64
N LYS A 255 6.12 -0.26 -8.86
CA LYS A 255 6.05 0.88 -9.76
C LYS A 255 4.61 1.20 -10.12
N GLY A 256 4.31 2.49 -10.20
CA GLY A 256 2.97 2.94 -10.55
C GLY A 256 2.97 4.32 -11.20
N ASN A 257 1.94 4.55 -12.01
CA ASN A 257 1.63 5.90 -12.46
C ASN A 257 0.88 6.63 -11.36
N VAL A 258 1.24 7.89 -11.12
CA VAL A 258 0.51 8.74 -10.18
C VAL A 258 0.13 10.03 -10.88
N SER A 259 -1.15 10.39 -10.80
CA SER A 259 -1.66 11.68 -11.27
C SER A 259 -2.05 12.59 -10.11
N THR A 260 -1.74 13.87 -10.24
CA THR A 260 -2.21 14.92 -9.31
C THR A 260 -3.63 15.29 -9.70
N VAL A 261 -4.57 15.13 -8.77
CA VAL A 261 -6.01 15.32 -8.97
C VAL A 261 -6.43 16.74 -8.58
N ALA A 262 -5.92 17.23 -7.45
CA ALA A 262 -6.20 18.57 -6.95
C ALA A 262 -5.10 19.04 -6.01
N THR A 263 -4.94 20.36 -5.88
CA THR A 263 -4.15 21.00 -4.82
C THR A 263 -4.96 22.18 -4.31
N GLY A 264 -5.00 22.39 -2.99
CA GLY A 264 -5.76 23.49 -2.42
C GLY A 264 -5.81 23.51 -0.90
N LEU A 265 -6.79 24.25 -0.40
CA LEU A 265 -7.03 24.43 1.03
C LEU A 265 -8.30 23.69 1.45
N ALA A 266 -8.19 22.89 2.50
CA ALA A 266 -9.28 22.26 3.22
C ALA A 266 -9.56 23.06 4.50
N TYR A 267 -10.85 23.23 4.83
CA TYR A 267 -11.29 23.83 6.07
C TYR A 267 -11.87 22.73 6.94
N ILE A 268 -11.27 22.51 8.11
CA ILE A 268 -11.67 21.46 9.05
C ILE A 268 -12.10 22.07 10.37
N GLU A 269 -12.94 21.34 11.11
CA GLU A 269 -13.44 21.77 12.43
C GLU A 269 -12.34 21.74 13.49
#